data_AF-A0A673B4D9-F1
#
_entry.id   AF-A0A673B4D9-F1
#
_cell.length_a   1.000
_cell.length_b   1.000
_cell.length_c   1.000
_cell.angle_alpha   90.00
_cell.angle_beta   90.00
_cell.angle_gamma   90.00
#
_symmetry.space_group_name_H-M   'P 1'
#
loop_
_entity.id
_entity.type
_entity.pdbx_description
1 polymer ?
#
loop_
_entity_poly.entity_id
_entity_poly.type
_entity_poly.pdbx_seq_one_letter_code
_entity_poly.pdbx_strand_id
1 'polypeptide(L)'
;MQTPPPPPPSSSTAGAIVPAGPMMPFNYNIYEAVQPHWFYCKQVESKSVWLPFSIIDSLQLEETYNSENVIVRTDGGRYDVQLYDRQRTAVFWEEEPTEVRRCTWFYKGDNDSRFIPYSEEFSDKLEAEYKRAVSTNQWHRRLEFPSGETIVMHNPKVIVQFQPSSIPDEWGTTQDGQTRPRVVKRGIDDDHDEFCKVISFNLAALYRLL
;
A
#
# COMPACT_ATOMS: atom_id res chain seq x y z
N MET A 1 75.78 10.59 -28.20
CA MET A 1 75.38 9.85 -26.97
C MET A 1 74.73 10.86 -26.03
N GLN A 2 73.41 10.97 -26.08
CA GLN A 2 72.64 12.03 -25.40
C GLN A 2 71.83 11.38 -24.28
N THR A 3 72.10 11.78 -23.04
CA THR A 3 71.45 11.26 -21.82
C THR A 3 70.04 11.84 -21.65
N PRO A 4 69.04 11.04 -21.21
CA PRO A 4 67.69 11.55 -21.00
C PRO A 4 67.59 12.37 -19.70
N PRO A 5 66.62 13.30 -19.61
CA PRO A 5 66.40 14.12 -18.41
C PRO A 5 65.73 13.32 -17.28
N PRO A 6 65.88 13.76 -16.01
CA PRO A 6 65.31 13.08 -14.85
C PRO A 6 63.78 13.23 -14.77
N PRO A 7 63.07 12.28 -14.13
CA PRO A 7 61.62 12.34 -13.96
C PRO A 7 61.21 13.42 -12.93
N PRO A 8 59.99 13.99 -13.05
CA PRO A 8 59.47 14.98 -12.11
C PRO A 8 59.15 14.35 -10.74
N PRO A 9 59.20 15.15 -9.65
CA PRO A 9 58.87 14.65 -8.32
C PRO A 9 57.39 14.25 -8.24
N SER A 10 57.14 13.07 -7.70
CA SER A 10 55.81 12.58 -7.33
C SER A 10 55.15 13.54 -6.33
N SER A 11 54.12 14.25 -6.78
CA SER A 11 53.24 15.03 -5.92
C SER A 11 52.44 14.08 -5.03
N SER A 12 52.90 13.89 -3.79
CA SER A 12 52.07 13.31 -2.73
C SER A 12 50.98 14.32 -2.35
N THR A 13 49.86 14.31 -3.06
CA THR A 13 48.61 14.87 -2.54
C THR A 13 48.17 13.99 -1.37
N ALA A 14 48.75 14.26 -0.20
CA ALA A 14 48.10 13.99 1.08
C ALA A 14 46.80 14.81 1.06
N GLY A 15 45.71 14.16 0.67
CA GLY A 15 44.38 14.75 0.74
C GLY A 15 44.15 15.27 2.15
N ALA A 16 43.70 16.52 2.26
CA ALA A 16 43.29 17.10 3.52
C ALA A 16 42.26 16.16 4.17
N ILE A 17 42.59 15.62 5.35
CA ILE A 17 41.63 14.93 6.21
C ILE A 17 40.73 16.03 6.73
N VAL A 18 39.61 16.25 6.04
CA VAL A 18 38.49 17.01 6.59
C VAL A 18 38.01 16.27 7.83
N PRO A 19 37.92 16.91 9.01
CA PRO A 19 37.20 16.31 10.13
C PRO A 19 35.78 16.04 9.62
N ALA A 20 35.34 14.79 9.68
CA ALA A 20 33.93 14.49 9.50
C ALA A 20 33.19 15.29 10.58
N GLY A 21 32.55 16.40 10.17
CA GLY A 21 31.54 17.05 11.00
C GLY A 21 30.51 15.99 11.41
N PRO A 22 29.77 16.18 12.53
CA PRO A 22 28.79 15.21 12.97
C PRO A 22 27.94 14.83 11.76
N MET A 23 28.01 13.57 11.34
CA MET A 23 27.18 13.08 10.26
C MET A 23 25.76 13.26 10.78
N MET A 24 25.10 14.33 10.32
CA MET A 24 23.69 14.54 10.60
C MET A 24 23.03 13.25 10.14
N PRO A 25 22.42 12.49 11.05
CA PRO A 25 21.89 11.21 10.64
C PRO A 25 20.85 11.48 9.57
N PHE A 26 21.15 10.99 8.37
CA PHE A 26 20.26 10.98 7.23
C PHE A 26 18.87 10.57 7.72
N ASN A 27 17.85 11.34 7.35
CA ASN A 27 16.44 11.07 7.61
C ASN A 27 16.19 9.56 7.65
N TYR A 28 16.14 9.01 8.86
CA TYR A 28 15.58 7.70 9.07
C TYR A 28 14.16 7.83 8.52
N ASN A 29 13.72 6.92 7.65
CA ASN A 29 12.29 6.79 7.39
C ASN A 29 11.68 6.40 8.72
N ILE A 30 11.19 7.37 9.47
CA ILE A 30 10.48 7.14 10.71
C ILE A 30 9.17 6.51 10.28
N TYR A 31 8.86 5.35 10.84
CA TYR A 31 7.57 4.72 10.60
C TYR A 31 6.45 5.64 11.07
N GLU A 32 5.56 6.00 10.17
CA GLU A 32 4.32 6.71 10.43
C GLU A 32 3.16 5.73 10.29
N ALA A 33 2.19 5.73 11.21
CA ALA A 33 1.02 4.86 11.10
C ALA A 33 0.16 5.25 9.88
N VAL A 34 -0.28 4.28 9.09
CA VAL A 34 -1.18 4.52 7.94
C VAL A 34 -2.61 4.67 8.44
N GLN A 35 -3.31 5.66 7.90
CA GLN A 35 -4.74 5.80 8.11
C GLN A 35 -5.50 4.72 7.32
N PRO A 36 -6.38 3.94 7.97
CA PRO A 36 -7.26 3.00 7.28
C PRO A 36 -8.36 3.70 6.51
N HIS A 37 -8.79 3.06 5.43
CA HIS A 37 -9.90 3.50 4.60
C HIS A 37 -10.96 2.41 4.51
N TRP A 38 -12.22 2.82 4.41
CA TRP A 38 -13.36 1.92 4.37
C TRP A 38 -13.93 1.87 2.96
N PHE A 39 -14.21 0.65 2.49
CA PHE A 39 -14.79 0.38 1.18
C PHE A 39 -15.94 -0.60 1.27
N TYR A 40 -16.84 -0.52 0.31
CA TYR A 40 -17.86 -1.55 0.08
C TYR A 40 -17.72 -2.12 -1.33
N CYS A 41 -18.05 -3.40 -1.48
CA CYS A 41 -18.04 -4.09 -2.75
C CYS A 41 -19.41 -4.00 -3.42
N LYS A 42 -19.45 -3.65 -4.70
CA LYS A 42 -20.66 -3.65 -5.52
C LYS A 42 -20.45 -4.48 -6.79
N GLN A 43 -21.46 -5.24 -7.19
CA GLN A 43 -21.45 -5.88 -8.51
C GLN A 43 -21.88 -4.88 -9.58
N VAL A 44 -21.01 -4.66 -10.57
CA VAL A 44 -21.28 -3.82 -11.75
C VAL A 44 -20.89 -4.63 -12.98
N GLU A 45 -21.84 -4.90 -13.87
CA GLU A 45 -21.61 -5.71 -15.08
C GLU A 45 -20.94 -7.07 -14.78
N SER A 46 -21.40 -7.75 -13.72
CA SER A 46 -20.85 -9.03 -13.22
C SER A 46 -19.39 -8.96 -12.74
N LYS A 47 -18.88 -7.76 -12.43
CA LYS A 47 -17.56 -7.55 -11.83
C LYS A 47 -17.70 -6.90 -10.45
N SER A 48 -16.91 -7.39 -9.50
CA SER A 48 -16.76 -6.77 -8.20
C SER A 48 -16.01 -5.44 -8.32
N VAL A 49 -16.63 -4.36 -7.85
CA VAL A 49 -16.07 -3.02 -7.79
C VAL A 49 -16.05 -2.55 -6.35
N TRP A 50 -14.86 -2.18 -5.87
CA TRP A 50 -14.68 -1.56 -4.55
C TRP A 50 -14.88 -0.06 -4.64
N LEU A 51 -15.83 0.46 -3.86
CA LEU A 51 -16.17 1.87 -3.78
C LEU A 51 -15.88 2.39 -2.37
N PRO A 52 -15.28 3.57 -2.22
CA PRO A 52 -15.01 4.13 -0.91
C PRO A 52 -16.31 4.59 -0.25
N PHE A 53 -16.36 4.46 1.08
CA PHE A 53 -17.37 5.15 1.88
C PHE A 53 -17.13 6.66 1.85
N SER A 54 -18.16 7.43 2.20
CA SER A 54 -17.98 8.86 2.48
C SER A 54 -16.99 9.04 3.65
N ILE A 55 -16.42 10.24 3.79
CA ILE A 55 -15.48 10.52 4.89
C ILE A 55 -16.18 10.42 6.24
N ILE A 56 -17.41 10.93 6.33
CA ILE A 56 -18.20 10.91 7.57
C ILE A 56 -18.47 9.45 7.97
N ASP A 57 -18.94 8.63 7.02
CA ASP A 57 -19.21 7.22 7.28
C ASP A 57 -17.90 6.47 7.63
N SER A 58 -16.81 6.74 6.92
CA SER A 58 -15.51 6.12 7.17
C SER A 58 -14.95 6.43 8.57
N LEU A 59 -15.08 7.69 9.02
CA LEU A 59 -14.66 8.09 10.36
C LEU A 59 -15.50 7.40 11.42
N GLN A 60 -16.82 7.35 11.24
CA GLN A 60 -17.72 6.67 12.19
C GLN A 60 -17.46 5.16 12.25
N LEU A 61 -17.22 4.53 11.10
CA LEU A 61 -16.82 3.12 11.02
C LEU A 61 -15.48 2.86 11.72
N GLU A 62 -14.50 3.76 11.56
CA GLU A 62 -13.20 3.63 12.23
C GLU A 62 -13.29 3.84 13.74
N GLU A 63 -14.02 4.85 14.21
CA GLU A 63 -14.22 5.11 15.64
C GLU A 63 -14.87 3.93 16.37
N THR A 64 -15.79 3.25 15.68
CA THR A 64 -16.54 2.12 16.24
C THR A 64 -15.93 0.75 15.90
N TYR A 65 -14.84 0.71 15.13
CA TYR A 65 -14.20 -0.52 14.63
C TYR A 65 -13.92 -1.58 15.69
N ASN A 66 -13.42 -1.16 16.86
CA ASN A 66 -13.07 -2.05 17.97
C ASN A 66 -14.24 -2.37 18.91
N SER A 67 -15.45 -1.88 18.60
CA SER A 67 -16.63 -2.13 19.41
C SER A 67 -17.34 -3.41 18.95
N GLU A 68 -17.71 -4.27 19.89
CA GLU A 68 -18.36 -5.54 19.56
C GLU A 68 -19.82 -5.33 19.11
N ASN A 69 -20.24 -6.04 18.06
CA ASN A 69 -21.63 -6.09 17.56
C ASN A 69 -22.30 -4.71 17.36
N VAL A 70 -21.56 -3.75 16.80
CA VAL A 70 -22.11 -2.43 16.45
C VAL A 70 -22.61 -2.40 15.00
N ILE A 71 -23.81 -1.85 14.84
CA ILE A 71 -24.37 -1.46 13.55
C ILE A 71 -24.13 0.03 13.35
N VAL A 72 -23.52 0.40 12.22
CA VAL A 72 -23.26 1.78 11.83
C VAL A 72 -24.18 2.15 10.67
N ARG A 73 -24.94 3.23 10.85
CA ARG A 73 -25.79 3.82 9.81
C ARG A 73 -24.91 4.58 8.84
N THR A 74 -24.96 4.21 7.57
CA THR A 74 -24.16 4.83 6.49
C THR A 74 -25.08 5.40 5.41
N ASP A 75 -24.53 6.22 4.51
CA ASP A 75 -25.29 6.77 3.38
C ASP A 75 -26.53 7.56 3.82
N GLY A 76 -26.43 8.30 4.92
CA GLY A 76 -27.57 9.03 5.50
C GLY A 76 -28.65 8.13 6.10
N GLY A 77 -28.29 6.92 6.53
CA GLY A 77 -29.19 5.93 7.14
C GLY A 77 -29.88 5.00 6.14
N ARG A 78 -29.48 5.02 4.87
CA ARG A 78 -30.00 4.12 3.83
C ARG A 78 -29.44 2.71 3.91
N TYR A 79 -28.26 2.57 4.49
CA TYR A 79 -27.56 1.31 4.65
C TYR A 79 -27.08 1.13 6.09
N ASP A 80 -27.14 -0.12 6.56
CA ASP A 80 -26.60 -0.55 7.84
C ASP A 80 -25.33 -1.36 7.59
N VAL A 81 -24.23 -0.97 8.23
CA VAL A 81 -22.99 -1.74 8.24
C VAL A 81 -22.88 -2.46 9.57
N GLN A 82 -22.93 -3.80 9.51
CA GLN A 82 -22.56 -4.65 10.63
C GLN A 82 -21.05 -4.86 10.62
N LEU A 83 -20.37 -4.29 11.61
CA LEU A 83 -18.91 -4.36 11.66
C LEU A 83 -18.42 -5.79 11.84
N TYR A 84 -18.99 -6.57 12.76
CA TYR A 84 -18.51 -7.92 13.06
C TYR A 84 -18.47 -8.83 11.82
N ASP A 85 -19.56 -8.87 11.04
CA ASP A 85 -19.67 -9.71 9.84
C ASP A 85 -19.07 -9.05 8.59
N ARG A 86 -18.64 -7.79 8.68
CA ARG A 86 -18.19 -6.98 7.55
C ARG A 86 -19.21 -6.95 6.41
N GLN A 87 -20.47 -6.73 6.75
CA GLN A 87 -21.59 -6.70 5.82
C GLN A 87 -22.34 -5.38 5.85
N ARG A 88 -22.76 -4.93 4.67
CA ARG A 88 -23.63 -3.77 4.49
C ARG A 88 -24.95 -4.20 3.85
N THR A 89 -26.05 -3.83 4.48
CA THR A 89 -27.41 -4.15 4.03
C THR A 89 -28.24 -2.90 3.82
N ALA A 90 -29.12 -2.93 2.82
CA ALA A 90 -30.07 -1.85 2.59
C ALA A 90 -31.17 -1.86 3.67
N VAL A 91 -31.54 -0.68 4.15
CA VAL A 91 -32.56 -0.53 5.21
C VAL A 91 -33.97 -0.47 4.65
N PHE A 92 -34.13 0.17 3.48
CA PHE A 92 -35.45 0.50 2.93
C PHE A 92 -35.83 -0.29 1.68
N TRP A 93 -34.94 -1.13 1.15
CA TRP A 93 -35.19 -1.99 -0.01
C TRP A 93 -34.49 -3.33 0.14
N GLU A 94 -34.94 -4.33 -0.63
CA GLU A 94 -34.30 -5.63 -0.69
C GLU A 94 -33.12 -5.58 -1.68
N GLU A 95 -31.93 -5.91 -1.19
CA GLU A 95 -30.70 -6.03 -1.94
C GLU A 95 -29.83 -7.08 -1.24
N GLU A 96 -29.02 -7.80 -2.01
CA GLU A 96 -28.04 -8.73 -1.44
C GLU A 96 -27.04 -7.98 -0.55
N PRO A 97 -26.71 -8.52 0.65
CA PRO A 97 -25.69 -7.93 1.49
C PRO A 97 -24.36 -7.77 0.74
N THR A 98 -23.73 -6.62 0.92
CA THR A 98 -22.47 -6.29 0.26
C THR A 98 -21.32 -6.33 1.25
N GLU A 99 -20.17 -6.83 0.81
CA GLU A 99 -18.97 -6.88 1.65
C GLU A 99 -18.47 -5.46 1.96
N VAL A 100 -18.09 -5.25 3.21
CA VAL A 100 -17.39 -4.05 3.70
C VAL A 100 -15.96 -4.43 4.03
N ARG A 101 -15.03 -3.53 3.77
CA ARG A 101 -13.61 -3.80 4.00
C ARG A 101 -12.90 -2.56 4.51
N ARG A 102 -12.24 -2.70 5.66
CA ARG A 102 -11.22 -1.77 6.12
C ARG A 102 -9.90 -2.08 5.42
N CYS A 103 -9.14 -1.09 4.99
CA CYS A 103 -7.95 -1.35 4.19
C CYS A 103 -6.90 -0.25 4.32
N THR A 104 -5.63 -0.67 4.36
CA THR A 104 -4.46 0.21 4.40
C THR A 104 -3.49 -0.05 3.24
N TRP A 105 -3.74 -1.08 2.42
CA TRP A 105 -2.85 -1.49 1.33
C TRP A 105 -3.63 -1.87 0.08
N PHE A 106 -3.12 -1.47 -1.07
CA PHE A 106 -3.81 -1.63 -2.35
C PHE A 106 -2.87 -2.20 -3.41
N TYR A 107 -3.43 -2.93 -4.38
CA TYR A 107 -2.71 -3.33 -5.58
C TYR A 107 -3.35 -2.77 -6.83
N LYS A 108 -2.54 -2.50 -7.84
CA LYS A 108 -3.01 -2.07 -9.15
C LYS A 108 -3.67 -3.24 -9.88
N GLY A 109 -4.95 -3.12 -10.21
CA GLY A 109 -5.70 -4.10 -10.97
C GLY A 109 -5.24 -4.21 -12.42
N ASP A 110 -5.50 -5.37 -13.04
CA ASP A 110 -4.92 -5.74 -14.34
C ASP A 110 -5.49 -4.93 -15.53
N ASN A 111 -6.78 -4.60 -15.51
CA ASN A 111 -7.48 -4.06 -16.69
C ASN A 111 -7.83 -2.57 -16.66
N ASP A 112 -7.96 -1.96 -15.47
CA ASP A 112 -8.60 -0.64 -15.33
C ASP A 112 -7.71 0.38 -14.61
N SER A 113 -6.44 0.03 -14.37
CA SER A 113 -5.50 0.81 -13.54
C SER A 113 -5.97 1.16 -12.13
N ARG A 114 -7.19 0.78 -11.73
CA ARG A 114 -7.76 1.01 -10.41
C ARG A 114 -6.99 0.25 -9.35
N PHE A 115 -6.85 0.89 -8.20
CA PHE A 115 -6.34 0.26 -7.00
C PHE A 115 -7.44 -0.54 -6.32
N ILE A 116 -7.14 -1.79 -6.00
CA ILE A 116 -8.04 -2.73 -5.34
C ILE A 116 -7.54 -2.92 -3.90
N PRO A 117 -8.42 -2.75 -2.89
CA PRO A 117 -8.03 -2.97 -1.49
C PRO A 117 -7.71 -4.44 -1.25
N TYR A 118 -6.55 -4.70 -0.66
CA TYR A 118 -6.27 -6.01 -0.08
C TYR A 118 -7.24 -6.30 1.07
N SER A 119 -7.43 -7.57 1.40
CA SER A 119 -8.18 -7.95 2.60
C SER A 119 -7.54 -7.36 3.86
N GLU A 120 -8.33 -7.23 4.92
CA GLU A 120 -7.87 -6.74 6.23
C GLU A 120 -6.67 -7.55 6.74
N GLU A 121 -6.83 -8.87 6.79
CA GLU A 121 -5.78 -9.79 7.26
C GLU A 121 -4.49 -9.68 6.44
N PHE A 122 -4.59 -9.53 5.11
CA PHE A 122 -3.43 -9.39 4.25
C PHE A 122 -2.74 -8.04 4.49
N SER A 123 -3.53 -6.98 4.60
CA SER A 123 -3.05 -5.62 4.86
C SER A 123 -2.33 -5.53 6.20
N ASP A 124 -2.85 -6.17 7.26
CA ASP A 124 -2.24 -6.18 8.60
C ASP A 124 -0.86 -6.87 8.59
N LYS A 125 -0.77 -8.04 7.94
CA LYS A 125 0.50 -8.76 7.79
C LYS A 125 1.51 -7.95 6.97
N LEU A 126 1.05 -7.33 5.88
CA LEU A 126 1.90 -6.52 5.02
C LEU A 126 2.42 -5.27 5.73
N GLU A 127 1.56 -4.61 6.52
CA GLU A 127 1.92 -3.44 7.33
C GLU A 127 2.95 -3.79 8.41
N ALA A 128 2.81 -4.95 9.07
CA ALA A 128 3.78 -5.41 10.06
C ALA A 128 5.19 -5.60 9.45
N GLU A 129 5.27 -6.22 8.26
CA GLU A 129 6.52 -6.39 7.53
C GLU A 129 7.09 -5.07 7.02
N TYR A 130 6.23 -4.16 6.55
CA TYR A 130 6.63 -2.81 6.15
C TYR A 130 7.21 -2.03 7.32
N LYS A 131 6.53 -2.02 8.47
CA LYS A 131 7.02 -1.40 9.71
C LYS A 131 8.38 -1.94 10.11
N ARG A 132 8.58 -3.26 10.03
CA ARG A 132 9.87 -3.91 10.31
C ARG A 132 10.94 -3.47 9.32
N ALA A 133 10.64 -3.45 8.01
CA ALA A 133 11.56 -3.03 6.96
C ALA A 133 12.01 -1.57 7.15
N VAL A 134 11.06 -0.68 7.42
CA VAL A 134 11.31 0.75 7.71
C VAL A 134 12.18 0.90 8.95
N SER A 135 11.82 0.25 10.06
CA SER A 135 12.50 0.40 11.35
C SER A 135 13.93 -0.17 11.36
N THR A 136 14.18 -1.21 10.55
CA THR A 136 15.49 -1.88 10.46
C THR A 136 16.30 -1.45 9.24
N ASN A 137 15.72 -0.63 8.36
CA ASN A 137 16.23 -0.29 7.04
C ASN A 137 16.64 -1.53 6.21
N GLN A 138 15.89 -2.63 6.32
CA GLN A 138 16.12 -3.87 5.59
C GLN A 138 15.06 -4.06 4.50
N TRP A 139 15.50 -3.95 3.25
CA TRP A 139 14.66 -4.03 2.04
C TRP A 139 15.01 -5.25 1.19
N HIS A 140 14.35 -5.42 0.04
CA HIS A 140 14.61 -6.48 -0.95
C HIS A 140 14.32 -7.91 -0.47
N ARG A 141 13.56 -8.06 0.61
CA ARG A 141 13.05 -9.37 1.06
C ARG A 141 11.81 -9.76 0.25
N ARG A 142 11.71 -11.05 -0.09
CA ARG A 142 10.50 -11.67 -0.63
C ARG A 142 9.60 -12.10 0.53
N LEU A 143 8.35 -11.65 0.51
CA LEU A 143 7.31 -12.02 1.48
C LEU A 143 6.31 -12.91 0.77
N GLU A 144 6.18 -14.15 1.21
CA GLU A 144 5.24 -15.11 0.64
C GLU A 144 3.99 -15.16 1.51
N PHE A 145 2.83 -15.03 0.88
CA PHE A 145 1.53 -15.07 1.57
C PHE A 145 0.83 -16.42 1.31
N PRO A 146 -0.10 -16.85 2.19
CA PRO A 146 -0.78 -18.15 2.06
C PRO A 146 -1.53 -18.36 0.75
N SER A 147 -1.93 -17.28 0.09
CA SER A 147 -2.58 -17.25 -1.23
C SER A 147 -1.61 -17.50 -2.40
N GLY A 148 -0.30 -17.67 -2.13
CA GLY A 148 0.74 -17.97 -3.10
C GLY A 148 1.38 -16.73 -3.74
N GLU A 149 0.92 -15.54 -3.41
CA GLU A 149 1.45 -14.29 -3.95
C GLU A 149 2.73 -13.90 -3.22
N THR A 150 3.68 -13.32 -3.96
CA THR A 150 4.95 -12.85 -3.40
C THR A 150 5.01 -11.33 -3.46
N ILE A 151 5.26 -10.68 -2.32
CA ILE A 151 5.49 -9.24 -2.23
C ILE A 151 7.00 -8.96 -2.12
N VAL A 152 7.49 -7.98 -2.87
CA VAL A 152 8.87 -7.48 -2.77
C VAL A 152 8.85 -5.98 -2.50
N MET A 153 9.46 -5.57 -1.38
CA MET A 153 9.61 -4.16 -1.01
C MET A 153 11.04 -3.68 -1.34
N HIS A 154 11.20 -2.86 -2.37
CA HIS A 154 12.50 -2.29 -2.72
C HIS A 154 12.86 -1.07 -1.86
N ASN A 155 11.86 -0.26 -1.54
CA ASN A 155 11.93 0.90 -0.65
C ASN A 155 10.48 1.28 -0.23
N PRO A 156 10.26 2.32 0.60
CA PRO A 156 8.91 2.68 1.04
C PRO A 156 7.90 2.98 -0.08
N LYS A 157 8.38 3.48 -1.23
CA LYS A 157 7.55 3.91 -2.36
C LYS A 157 7.43 2.87 -3.48
N VAL A 158 8.30 1.87 -3.48
CA VAL A 158 8.41 0.88 -4.56
C VAL A 158 8.22 -0.50 -3.98
N ILE A 159 6.97 -0.97 -4.03
CA ILE A 159 6.54 -2.27 -3.55
C ILE A 159 5.75 -2.93 -4.66
N VAL A 160 6.01 -4.22 -4.91
CA VAL A 160 5.40 -4.97 -6.01
C VAL A 160 4.91 -6.34 -5.56
N GLN A 161 3.88 -6.81 -6.23
CA GLN A 161 3.31 -8.14 -6.08
C GLN A 161 3.55 -8.97 -7.34
N PHE A 162 4.04 -10.19 -7.15
CA PHE A 162 4.06 -11.26 -8.14
C PHE A 162 2.92 -12.21 -7.84
N GLN A 163 2.13 -12.55 -8.85
CA GLN A 163 1.12 -13.59 -8.73
C GLN A 163 1.80 -14.98 -8.64
N PRO A 164 1.13 -15.99 -8.05
CA PRO A 164 1.63 -17.35 -8.04
C PRO A 164 1.88 -17.79 -9.49
N SER A 165 3.07 -18.33 -9.78
CA SER A 165 3.35 -18.91 -11.10
C SER A 165 2.38 -20.05 -11.36
N SER A 166 1.65 -20.01 -12.48
CA SER A 166 0.83 -21.14 -12.92
C SER A 166 1.70 -22.39 -13.05
N ILE A 167 1.17 -23.53 -12.60
CA ILE A 167 1.83 -24.85 -12.69
C ILE A 167 2.27 -25.07 -14.15
N PRO A 168 3.53 -25.47 -14.41
CA PRO A 168 3.97 -25.81 -15.76
C PRO A 168 3.07 -26.92 -16.31
N ASP A 169 2.66 -26.82 -17.57
CA ASP A 169 2.01 -27.94 -18.23
C ASP A 169 2.98 -29.15 -18.33
N GLU A 170 2.42 -30.33 -18.60
CA GLU A 170 3.13 -31.62 -18.67
C GLU A 170 4.24 -31.65 -19.76
N TRP A 171 4.31 -30.63 -20.61
CA TRP A 171 5.32 -30.45 -21.65
C TRP A 171 6.47 -29.50 -21.27
N GLY A 172 6.54 -29.04 -20.02
CA GLY A 172 7.63 -28.19 -19.54
C GLY A 172 7.62 -26.79 -20.15
N THR A 173 6.54 -26.43 -20.84
CA THR A 173 6.26 -25.06 -21.27
C THR A 173 5.46 -24.39 -20.17
N THR A 174 6.15 -23.73 -19.25
CA THR A 174 5.54 -22.58 -18.59
C THR A 174 5.05 -21.65 -19.70
N GLN A 175 3.79 -21.18 -19.66
CA GLN A 175 3.43 -19.98 -20.42
C GLN A 175 4.26 -18.84 -19.84
N ASP A 176 5.52 -18.77 -20.24
CA ASP A 176 6.51 -17.78 -19.85
C ASP A 176 6.19 -16.44 -20.52
N GLY A 177 5.06 -15.88 -20.12
CA GLY A 177 4.89 -14.44 -20.08
C GLY A 177 4.91 -14.07 -18.61
N GLN A 178 6.10 -13.83 -18.04
CA GLN A 178 6.25 -13.28 -16.68
C GLN A 178 5.14 -12.27 -16.42
N THR A 179 4.13 -12.64 -15.63
CA THR A 179 3.01 -11.74 -15.35
C THR A 179 3.61 -10.52 -14.71
N ARG A 180 3.46 -9.38 -15.40
CA ARG A 180 4.11 -8.13 -15.00
C ARG A 180 3.80 -7.88 -13.52
N PRO A 181 4.81 -7.64 -12.67
CA PRO A 181 4.56 -7.39 -11.26
C PRO A 181 3.57 -6.24 -11.08
N ARG A 182 2.57 -6.46 -10.23
CA ARG A 182 1.56 -5.43 -9.91
C ARG A 182 2.14 -4.46 -8.91
N VAL A 183 1.88 -3.18 -9.09
CA VAL A 183 2.27 -2.14 -8.13
C VAL A 183 1.42 -2.29 -6.89
N VAL A 184 2.06 -2.22 -5.73
CA VAL A 184 1.42 -2.21 -4.41
C VAL A 184 1.65 -0.85 -3.76
N LYS A 185 0.58 -0.27 -3.21
CA LYS A 185 0.59 1.03 -2.56
C LYS A 185 0.11 0.92 -1.12
N ARG A 186 0.72 1.74 -0.26
CA ARG A 186 0.35 1.93 1.13
C ARG A 186 -0.50 3.18 1.26
N GLY A 187 -1.65 3.09 1.92
CA GLY A 187 -2.59 4.20 2.05
C GLY A 187 -3.07 4.73 0.71
N ILE A 188 -3.62 5.94 0.73
CA ILE A 188 -4.12 6.67 -0.42
C ILE A 188 -3.39 8.01 -0.46
N ASP A 189 -2.21 8.06 -1.09
CA ASP A 189 -1.44 9.31 -1.21
C ASP A 189 -2.17 10.37 -2.07
N ASP A 190 -2.05 11.64 -1.70
CA ASP A 190 -2.83 12.80 -2.22
C ASP A 190 -2.53 13.16 -3.69
N ASP A 191 -1.36 12.79 -4.23
CA ASP A 191 -0.82 13.53 -5.38
C ASP A 191 -1.20 13.04 -6.78
N HIS A 192 -1.69 11.82 -7.03
CA HIS A 192 -1.74 11.34 -8.43
C HIS A 192 -2.85 10.37 -8.88
N ASP A 193 -3.77 9.93 -8.03
CA ASP A 193 -4.86 9.06 -8.49
C ASP A 193 -6.21 9.79 -8.43
N GLU A 194 -6.87 9.91 -9.57
CA GLU A 194 -8.16 10.64 -9.72
C GLU A 194 -9.28 10.05 -8.84
N PHE A 195 -9.14 8.78 -8.44
CA PHE A 195 -9.97 8.09 -7.46
C PHE A 195 -9.81 8.64 -6.02
N CYS A 196 -8.65 9.24 -5.71
CA CYS A 196 -8.31 9.80 -4.40
C CYS A 196 -8.84 11.23 -4.21
N LYS A 197 -9.23 11.93 -5.29
CA LYS A 197 -9.74 13.30 -5.19
C LYS A 197 -11.04 13.41 -4.39
N VAL A 198 -11.81 12.34 -4.24
CA VAL A 198 -13.04 12.36 -3.41
C VAL A 198 -12.73 12.10 -1.94
N ILE A 199 -11.68 11.33 -1.63
CA ILE A 199 -11.30 10.93 -0.27
C ILE A 199 -10.32 11.94 0.36
N SER A 200 -9.33 12.43 -0.39
CA SER A 200 -8.26 13.28 0.13
C SER A 200 -8.62 14.76 0.24
N PHE A 201 -9.48 15.30 -0.64
CA PHE A 201 -9.76 16.75 -0.71
C PHE A 201 -10.39 17.34 0.56
N ASN A 202 -10.99 16.50 1.42
CA ASN A 202 -11.61 16.93 2.67
C ASN A 202 -10.80 16.54 3.91
N LEU A 203 -9.84 15.62 3.82
CA LEU A 203 -8.99 15.27 4.95
C LEU A 203 -7.99 16.39 5.27
N ALA A 204 -7.36 16.96 4.24
CA ALA A 204 -6.46 18.12 4.38
C ALA A 204 -7.18 19.39 4.88
N ALA A 205 -8.49 19.51 4.64
CA ALA A 205 -9.32 20.61 5.14
C ALA A 205 -9.72 20.41 6.61
N LEU A 206 -10.00 19.18 7.04
CA LEU A 206 -10.38 18.87 8.42
C LEU A 206 -9.19 18.98 9.39
N TYR A 207 -8.00 18.54 8.99
CA TYR A 207 -6.78 18.63 9.81
C TYR A 207 -6.15 20.03 9.87
N ARG A 208 -6.58 20.99 9.05
CA ARG A 208 -6.16 22.40 9.15
C ARG A 208 -7.07 23.24 10.06
N LEU A 209 -8.17 22.67 10.55
CA LEU A 209 -9.18 23.35 11.38
C LEU A 209 -9.25 22.80 12.82
N LEU A 210 -8.35 21.89 13.19
CA LEU A 210 -8.06 21.45 14.56
C LEU A 210 -6.61 21.82 14.90
#